data_AF-A0A527HG52-F1
#
_entry.id   AF-A0A527HG52-F1
#
_cell.length_a   1.000
_cell.length_b   1.000
_cell.length_c   1.000
_cell.angle_alpha   90.00
_cell.angle_beta   90.00
_cell.angle_gamma   90.00
#
_symmetry.space_group_name_H-M   'P 1'
#
loop_
_entity.id
_entity.type
_entity.pdbx_description
1 polymer ?
#
loop_
_entity_poly.entity_id
_entity_poly.type
_entity_poly.pdbx_seq_one_letter_code
_entity_poly.pdbx_strand_id
1 'polypeptide(L)'
;AYETSRHLRVPAIWVEREGGEFRLRRFEIARGSRVVIVEDIVTTGLSIRETIECLRDLGAEVVAAACIIDRSAGKTDVGVPLIALAEYEVPAYPADRLPPELAAIPAIKPGSRNI
;
A
#
# COMPACT_ATOMS: atom_id res chain seq x y z
N ALA A 1 7.43 2.86 -6.97
CA ALA A 1 8.65 2.12 -6.58
C ALA A 1 9.81 2.24 -7.58
N TYR A 2 9.65 1.80 -8.84
CA TYR A 2 10.76 1.72 -9.81
C TYR A 2 11.50 3.05 -10.06
N GLU A 3 10.77 4.14 -10.33
CA GLU A 3 11.41 5.45 -10.54
C GLU A 3 12.10 5.97 -9.28
N THR A 4 11.48 5.78 -8.11
CA THR A 4 12.08 6.16 -6.82
C THR A 4 13.40 5.42 -6.58
N SER A 5 13.45 4.10 -6.81
CA SER A 5 14.68 3.33 -6.62
C SER A 5 15.77 3.71 -7.62
N ARG A 6 15.39 4.04 -8.87
CA ARG A 6 16.30 4.54 -9.91
C ARG A 6 16.99 5.83 -9.46
N HIS A 7 16.24 6.76 -8.89
CA HIS A 7 16.80 8.02 -8.37
C HIS A 7 17.65 7.83 -7.09
N LEU A 8 17.27 6.89 -6.22
CA LEU A 8 18.02 6.58 -5.00
C LEU A 8 19.24 5.67 -5.25
N ARG A 9 19.38 5.10 -6.46
CA ARG A 9 20.43 4.14 -6.83
C ARG A 9 20.44 2.91 -5.93
N VAL A 10 19.24 2.40 -5.61
CA VAL A 10 19.04 1.18 -4.82
C VAL A 10 18.21 0.16 -5.61
N PRO A 11 18.25 -1.14 -5.27
CA PRO A 11 17.44 -2.15 -5.92
C PRO A 11 15.93 -1.85 -5.79
N ALA A 12 15.17 -2.14 -6.86
CA ALA A 12 13.72 -2.29 -6.78
C ALA A 12 13.37 -3.77 -6.70
N ILE A 13 12.62 -4.14 -5.69
CA ILE A 13 12.02 -5.46 -5.52
C ILE A 13 10.53 -5.29 -5.20
N TRP A 14 9.74 -6.34 -5.36
CA TRP A 14 8.32 -6.33 -5.04
C TRP A 14 7.88 -7.70 -4.53
N VAL A 15 6.83 -7.69 -3.71
CA VAL A 15 6.13 -8.90 -3.28
C VAL A 15 4.94 -9.17 -4.20
N GLU A 16 4.55 -10.43 -4.32
CA GLU A 16 3.42 -10.87 -5.13
C GLU A 16 2.50 -11.75 -4.28
N ARG A 17 1.21 -11.80 -4.61
CA ARG A 17 0.30 -12.73 -3.93
C ARG A 17 0.47 -14.15 -4.46
N GLU A 18 0.61 -15.09 -3.55
CA GLU A 18 0.60 -16.53 -3.81
C GLU A 18 -0.26 -17.19 -2.74
N GLY A 19 -1.31 -17.91 -3.15
CA GLY A 19 -2.25 -18.52 -2.19
C GLY A 19 -3.00 -17.51 -1.32
N GLY A 20 -3.07 -16.24 -1.71
CA GLY A 20 -3.70 -15.16 -0.94
C GLY A 20 -2.72 -14.35 -0.07
N GLU A 21 -1.49 -14.82 0.12
CA GLU A 21 -0.48 -14.19 0.97
C GLU A 21 0.59 -13.50 0.14
N PHE A 22 1.20 -12.42 0.65
CA PHE A 22 2.35 -11.81 -0.01
C PHE A 22 3.63 -12.61 0.19
N ARG A 23 4.38 -12.78 -0.90
CA ARG A 23 5.68 -13.47 -0.91
C ARG A 23 6.68 -12.76 -1.81
N LEU A 24 7.94 -12.79 -1.42
CA LEU A 24 9.07 -12.36 -2.25
C LEU A 24 9.50 -13.52 -3.15
N ARG A 25 8.98 -13.56 -4.38
CA ARG A 25 9.14 -14.75 -5.25
C ARG A 25 10.31 -14.71 -6.21
N ARG A 26 10.73 -13.52 -6.62
CA ARG A 26 11.69 -13.31 -7.72
C ARG A 26 13.04 -12.77 -7.25
N PHE A 27 13.18 -12.55 -5.95
CA PHE A 27 14.29 -11.82 -5.36
C PHE A 27 14.70 -12.45 -4.05
N GLU A 28 15.93 -12.17 -3.66
CA GLU A 28 16.46 -12.46 -2.34
C GLU A 28 16.73 -11.15 -1.62
N ILE A 29 16.62 -11.18 -0.30
CA ILE A 29 16.95 -10.06 0.56
C ILE A 29 17.81 -10.55 1.71
N ALA A 30 18.93 -9.85 1.97
CA ALA A 30 19.79 -10.18 3.08
C ALA A 30 19.10 -9.81 4.41
N ARG A 31 19.29 -10.60 5.46
CA ARG A 31 18.84 -10.24 6.81
C ARG A 31 19.46 -8.91 7.23
N GLY A 32 18.68 -8.04 7.88
CA GLY A 32 19.07 -6.69 8.26
C GLY A 32 19.03 -5.66 7.12
N SER A 33 18.59 -6.03 5.92
CA SER A 33 18.39 -5.07 4.83
C SER A 33 17.37 -4.02 5.24
N ARG A 34 17.73 -2.74 5.10
CA ARG A 34 16.83 -1.62 5.34
C ARG A 34 15.98 -1.37 4.11
N VAL A 35 14.65 -1.36 4.26
CA VAL A 35 13.70 -1.27 3.16
C VAL A 35 12.75 -0.08 3.36
N VAL A 36 12.52 0.66 2.27
CA VAL A 36 11.43 1.62 2.16
C VAL A 36 10.39 1.05 1.20
N ILE A 37 9.13 0.96 1.64
CA ILE A 37 8.01 0.55 0.78
C ILE A 37 7.53 1.78 0.00
N VAL A 38 7.26 1.63 -1.29
CA VAL A 38 6.81 2.73 -2.15
C VAL A 38 5.57 2.33 -2.94
N GLU A 39 4.46 2.97 -2.62
CA GLU A 39 3.15 2.83 -3.30
C GLU A 39 2.83 4.06 -4.15
N ASP A 40 1.84 3.96 -5.03
CA ASP A 40 1.26 5.12 -5.70
C ASP A 40 0.21 5.80 -4.82
N ILE A 41 -0.78 5.04 -4.36
CA ILE A 41 -1.94 5.51 -3.60
C ILE A 41 -2.15 4.61 -2.39
N VAL A 42 -2.22 5.23 -1.20
CA VAL A 42 -2.62 4.55 0.02
C VAL A 42 -4.10 4.81 0.29
N THR A 43 -4.85 3.74 0.55
CA THR A 43 -6.24 3.79 1.00
C THR A 43 -6.35 3.31 2.44
N THR A 44 -6.55 2.01 2.64
CA THR A 44 -6.63 1.38 3.98
C THR A 44 -5.26 0.99 4.53
N GLY A 45 -4.20 1.07 3.71
CA GLY A 45 -2.84 0.64 4.07
C GLY A 45 -2.64 -0.87 4.18
N LEU A 46 -3.66 -1.70 3.88
CA LEU A 46 -3.59 -3.15 4.06
C LEU A 46 -2.42 -3.78 3.28
N SER A 47 -2.26 -3.40 2.02
CA SER A 47 -1.19 -3.95 1.18
C SER A 47 0.21 -3.59 1.70
N ILE A 48 0.38 -2.41 2.30
CA ILE A 48 1.64 -2.03 2.95
C ILE A 48 1.88 -2.90 4.17
N ARG A 49 0.89 -3.09 5.04
CA ARG A 49 1.03 -3.92 6.25
C ARG A 49 1.37 -5.37 5.93
N GLU A 50 0.68 -6.00 4.98
CA GLU A 50 0.99 -7.36 4.53
C GLU A 50 2.41 -7.44 3.90
N THR A 51 2.85 -6.38 3.23
CA THR A 51 4.24 -6.31 2.69
C THR A 51 5.26 -6.18 3.82
N ILE A 52 4.97 -5.41 4.86
CA ILE A 52 5.81 -5.27 6.06
C ILE A 52 5.97 -6.61 6.75
N GLU A 53 4.87 -7.33 6.95
CA GLU A 53 4.88 -8.68 7.56
C GLU A 53 5.77 -9.63 6.75
N CYS A 54 5.53 -9.72 5.43
CA CYS A 54 6.34 -10.55 4.53
C CYS A 54 7.84 -10.23 4.61
N LEU A 55 8.22 -8.94 4.62
CA LEU A 55 9.62 -8.52 4.68
C LEU A 55 10.24 -8.73 6.06
N ARG A 56 9.49 -8.52 7.15
CA ARG A 56 9.95 -8.75 8.52
C ARG A 56 10.21 -10.24 8.77
N ASP A 57 9.37 -11.12 8.23
CA ASP A 57 9.57 -12.58 8.32
C ASP A 57 10.84 -13.05 7.61
N LEU A 58 11.26 -12.32 6.56
CA LEU A 58 12.54 -12.52 5.88
C LEU A 58 13.72 -11.86 6.61
N GLY A 59 13.48 -11.20 7.75
CA GLY A 59 14.48 -10.54 8.57
C GLY A 59 14.93 -9.18 8.04
N ALA A 60 14.15 -8.54 7.18
CA ALA A 60 14.42 -7.16 6.74
C ALA A 60 13.89 -6.14 7.75
N GLU A 61 14.50 -4.95 7.75
CA GLU A 61 14.09 -3.81 8.57
C GLU A 61 13.31 -2.82 7.69
N VAL A 62 11.98 -2.83 7.77
CA VAL A 62 11.17 -1.82 7.08
C VAL A 62 11.20 -0.52 7.87
N VAL A 63 11.81 0.52 7.30
CA VAL A 63 12.07 1.79 8.01
C VAL A 63 11.01 2.86 7.75
N ALA A 64 10.33 2.80 6.61
CA ALA A 64 9.28 3.73 6.22
C ALA A 64 8.44 3.16 5.07
N ALA A 65 7.27 3.75 4.87
CA ALA A 65 6.50 3.67 3.64
C ALA A 65 6.38 5.07 3.01
N ALA A 66 6.25 5.12 1.70
CA ALA A 66 6.01 6.36 0.97
C ALA A 66 4.95 6.16 -0.11
N CYS A 67 4.18 7.21 -0.39
CA CYS A 67 3.21 7.23 -1.49
C CYS A 67 3.11 8.59 -2.15
N ILE A 68 2.50 8.62 -3.34
CA ILE A 68 2.17 9.88 -4.01
C ILE A 68 0.93 10.49 -3.33
N ILE A 69 -0.11 9.69 -3.11
CA ILE A 69 -1.36 10.16 -2.50
C ILE A 69 -1.75 9.28 -1.32
N ASP A 70 -1.98 9.89 -0.15
CA ASP A 70 -2.68 9.26 0.96
C ASP A 70 -4.16 9.66 0.96
N ARG A 71 -5.03 8.70 0.63
CA ARG A 71 -6.49 8.91 0.60
C ARG A 71 -7.16 8.88 1.98
N SER A 72 -6.41 8.50 3.00
CA SER A 72 -6.88 8.55 4.38
C SER A 72 -6.62 9.88 5.06
N ALA A 73 -5.83 10.76 4.43
CA ALA A 73 -5.39 12.04 4.99
C ALA A 73 -4.80 11.88 6.41
N GLY A 74 -3.80 11.00 6.53
CA GLY A 74 -3.08 10.73 7.77
C GLY A 74 -3.81 9.80 8.76
N LYS A 75 -5.02 9.33 8.45
CA LYS A 75 -5.81 8.46 9.36
C LYS A 75 -5.39 6.99 9.33
N THR A 76 -4.67 6.56 8.31
CA THR A 76 -4.23 5.17 8.16
C THR A 76 -2.91 4.91 8.87
N ASP A 77 -2.93 3.97 9.82
CA ASP A 77 -1.72 3.41 10.40
C ASP A 77 -1.22 2.22 9.56
N VAL A 78 0.02 2.31 9.10
CA VAL A 78 0.72 1.24 8.36
C VAL A 78 1.80 0.55 9.20
N GLY A 79 1.98 0.93 10.47
CA GLY A 79 2.95 0.33 11.39
C GLY A 79 4.39 0.82 11.23
N VAL A 80 4.62 1.78 10.32
CA VAL A 80 5.88 2.51 10.09
C VAL A 80 5.53 3.95 9.66
N PRO A 81 6.47 4.91 9.72
CA PRO A 81 6.22 6.25 9.19
C PRO A 81 5.77 6.20 7.73
N LEU A 82 4.66 6.89 7.42
CA LEU A 82 4.14 7.05 6.06
C LEU A 82 4.44 8.47 5.57
N ILE A 83 5.16 8.56 4.44
CA ILE A 83 5.52 9.82 3.79
C ILE A 83 4.66 9.98 2.54
N ALA A 84 3.71 10.90 2.56
CA ALA A 84 2.85 11.20 1.41
C ALA A 84 3.29 12.50 0.71
N LEU A 85 3.26 12.54 -0.62
CA LEU A 85 3.45 13.79 -1.37
C LEU A 85 2.20 14.67 -1.37
N ALA A 86 1.02 14.05 -1.29
CA ALA A 86 -0.26 14.71 -1.17
C ALA A 86 -1.21 13.91 -0.28
N GLU A 87 -2.08 14.62 0.43
CA GLU A 87 -3.17 14.05 1.22
C GLU A 87 -4.49 14.45 0.58
N TYR A 88 -5.39 13.48 0.39
CA TYR A 88 -6.69 13.75 -0.20
C TYR A 88 -7.76 12.82 0.38
N GLU A 89 -8.49 13.32 1.37
CA GLU A 89 -9.60 12.55 1.95
C GLU A 89 -10.72 12.37 0.92
N VAL A 90 -11.02 11.10 0.61
CA VAL A 90 -12.19 10.74 -0.19
C VAL A 90 -13.30 10.26 0.73
N PRO A 91 -14.49 10.90 0.73
CA PRO A 91 -15.60 10.48 1.56
C PRO A 91 -15.98 9.01 1.32
N ALA A 92 -16.10 8.25 2.41
CA ALA A 92 -16.65 6.91 2.41
C ALA A 92 -18.02 6.94 3.09
N TYR A 93 -19.03 6.45 2.37
CA TYR A 93 -20.40 6.43 2.85
C TYR A 93 -20.82 4.98 3.12
N PRO A 94 -21.49 4.71 4.26
CA PRO A 94 -22.25 3.48 4.42
C PRO A 94 -23.28 3.32 3.30
N ALA A 95 -23.53 2.08 2.88
CA ALA A 95 -24.45 1.80 1.77
C ALA A 95 -25.89 2.32 2.02
N ASP A 96 -26.29 2.43 3.28
CA ASP A 96 -27.58 2.96 3.74
C ASP A 96 -27.59 4.48 3.98
N ARG A 97 -26.46 5.17 3.79
CA ARG A 97 -26.30 6.61 4.05
C ARG A 97 -25.56 7.33 2.91
N LEU A 98 -25.94 7.04 1.67
CA LEU A 98 -25.44 7.71 0.48
C LEU A 98 -26.13 9.08 0.27
N PRO A 99 -25.40 10.11 -0.19
CA PRO A 99 -26.01 11.30 -0.79
C PRO A 99 -26.99 10.91 -1.92
N PRO A 100 -28.13 11.59 -2.08
CA PRO A 100 -29.15 11.22 -3.09
C PRO A 100 -28.59 11.08 -4.51
N GLU A 101 -27.67 11.95 -4.89
CA GLU A 101 -26.99 11.92 -6.18
C GLU A 101 -26.10 10.69 -6.37
N LEU A 102 -25.48 10.17 -5.30
CA LEU A 102 -24.67 8.95 -5.35
C LEU A 102 -25.55 7.69 -5.30
N ALA A 103 -26.66 7.72 -4.55
CA ALA A 103 -27.61 6.62 -4.50
C ALA A 103 -28.27 6.33 -5.86
N ALA A 104 -28.37 7.34 -6.73
CA ALA A 104 -28.88 7.21 -8.09
C ALA A 104 -27.89 6.55 -9.07
N ILE A 105 -26.62 6.38 -8.68
CA ILE A 105 -25.57 5.81 -9.54
C ILE A 105 -25.38 4.34 -9.17
N PRO A 106 -25.54 3.39 -10.12
CA PRO A 106 -25.28 1.98 -9.86
C PRO A 106 -23.85 1.76 -9.38
N ALA A 107 -23.70 1.13 -8.22
CA ALA A 107 -22.38 0.83 -7.68
C ALA A 107 -21.66 -0.18 -8.58
N ILE A 108 -20.47 0.18 -9.04
CA ILE A 108 -19.57 -0.72 -9.74
C ILE A 108 -18.37 -1.01 -8.84
N LYS A 109 -17.90 -2.24 -8.88
CA LYS A 109 -16.72 -2.67 -8.15
C LYS A 109 -15.53 -2.79 -9.12
N PRO A 110 -14.64 -1.79 -9.16
CA PRO A 110 -13.43 -1.87 -9.96
C PRO A 110 -12.38 -2.79 -9.31
N GLY A 111 -11.49 -3.36 -10.11
CA GLY A 111 -10.31 -4.10 -9.66
C GLY A 111 -10.45 -5.62 -9.65
N SER A 112 -9.37 -6.30 -9.26
CA SER A 112 -9.18 -7.76 -9.43
C SER A 112 -9.61 -8.61 -8.23
N ARG A 113 -9.90 -8.00 -7.06
CA ARG A 113 -10.32 -8.75 -5.87
C ARG A 113 -11.78 -9.14 -6.01
N ASN A 114 -12.12 -10.43 -5.91
CA ASN A 114 -13.50 -10.86 -5.64
C ASN A 114 -13.78 -10.74 -4.14
N ILE A 115 -14.74 -9.87 -3.80
CA ILE A 115 -15.44 -9.65 -2.54
C ILE A 115 -16.89 -9.85 -2.91
#